data_AF-A0A1G7CA98-F1
#
_entry.id   AF-A0A1G7CA98-F1
#
_cell.length_a   1.000
_cell.length_b   1.000
_cell.length_c   1.000
_cell.angle_alpha   90.00
_cell.angle_beta   90.00
_cell.angle_gamma   90.00
#
_symmetry.space_group_name_H-M   'P 1'
#
loop_
_entity.id
_entity.type
_entity.pdbx_description
1 polymer ?
#
loop_
_entity_poly.entity_id
_entity_poly.type
_entity_poly.pdbx_seq_one_letter_code
_entity_poly.pdbx_strand_id
1 'polypeptide(L)'
;ITPDRVLPAVFGPIQAYWKDGVLYVIWNTLTEENCKEYTVEGSMDGKNWKALGTVLSKAKGGTSTTPLDYEFSTGAGALAVAGMGLAALLLLPAVRGRSSRWLLAVAAVLTIAACSKKMTDEIAAGEKPAYIRIAQKDINGTVSYSKVIKVEKE
;
A
#
# COMPACT_ATOMS: atom_id res chain seq x y z
N ILE A 1 24.30 0.98 24.76
CA ILE A 1 23.24 1.17 23.76
C ILE A 1 23.91 0.94 22.41
N THR A 2 23.79 -0.25 21.85
CA THR A 2 24.20 -0.49 20.46
C THR A 2 23.25 0.30 19.57
N PRO A 3 23.74 1.08 18.59
CA PRO A 3 22.84 1.73 17.64
C PRO A 3 21.99 0.65 16.98
N ASP A 4 20.67 0.82 16.96
CA ASP A 4 19.76 -0.11 16.28
C ASP A 4 20.23 -0.25 14.85
N ARG A 5 20.74 -1.45 14.53
CA ARG A 5 21.32 -1.76 13.24
C ARG A 5 20.17 -1.92 12.26
N VAL A 6 19.96 -0.91 11.43
CA VAL A 6 19.00 -0.98 10.34
C VAL A 6 19.53 -1.99 9.31
N LEU A 7 18.79 -3.07 9.11
CA LEU A 7 19.11 -4.11 8.13
C LEU A 7 18.03 -4.10 7.04
N PRO A 8 18.39 -3.72 5.80
CA PRO A 8 17.46 -3.76 4.67
C PRO A 8 16.90 -5.17 4.48
N ALA A 9 15.64 -5.24 4.05
CA ALA A 9 15.08 -6.52 3.59
C ALA A 9 15.92 -7.09 2.44
N VAL A 10 16.18 -8.40 2.49
CA VAL A 10 16.88 -9.09 1.40
C VAL A 10 15.84 -9.58 0.41
N PHE A 11 15.80 -8.97 -0.76
CA PHE A 11 14.85 -9.35 -1.81
C PHE A 11 15.32 -10.58 -2.58
N GLY A 12 14.40 -11.52 -2.79
CA GLY A 12 14.51 -12.57 -3.79
C GLY A 12 14.16 -12.05 -5.19
N PRO A 13 13.59 -12.91 -6.05
CA PRO A 13 13.08 -12.50 -7.36
C PRO A 13 11.97 -11.45 -7.23
N ILE A 14 12.00 -10.47 -8.13
CA ILE A 14 10.96 -9.44 -8.29
C ILE A 14 10.50 -9.50 -9.74
N GLN A 15 9.20 -9.54 -9.95
CA GLN A 15 8.57 -9.54 -11.26
C GLN A 15 7.51 -8.46 -11.32
N ALA A 16 7.40 -7.80 -12.48
CA ALA A 16 6.34 -6.85 -12.73
C ALA A 16 5.87 -6.99 -14.17
N TYR A 17 4.55 -7.07 -14.37
CA TYR A 17 3.95 -7.21 -15.69
C TYR A 17 2.58 -6.55 -15.78
N TRP A 18 2.21 -6.15 -16.99
CA TRP A 18 0.87 -5.67 -17.29
C TRP A 18 0.00 -6.80 -17.83
N LYS A 19 -1.19 -6.96 -17.23
CA LYS A 19 -2.25 -7.86 -17.69
C LYS A 19 -3.59 -7.14 -17.65
N ASP A 20 -4.32 -7.10 -18.76
CA ASP A 20 -5.67 -6.52 -18.84
C ASP A 20 -5.79 -5.09 -18.29
N GLY A 21 -4.72 -4.29 -18.43
CA GLY A 21 -4.69 -2.91 -17.92
C GLY A 21 -4.42 -2.79 -16.41
N VAL A 22 -4.14 -3.90 -15.73
CA VAL A 22 -3.71 -3.96 -14.33
C VAL A 22 -2.20 -4.25 -14.29
N LEU A 23 -1.48 -3.48 -13.47
CA LEU A 23 -0.08 -3.76 -13.18
C LEU A 23 -0.04 -4.74 -12.01
N TYR A 24 0.69 -5.84 -12.20
CA TYR A 24 1.02 -6.80 -11.14
C TYR A 24 2.49 -6.64 -10.78
N VAL A 25 2.78 -6.61 -9.48
CA VAL A 25 4.14 -6.63 -8.94
C VAL A 25 4.21 -7.71 -7.88
N ILE A 26 5.07 -8.69 -8.09
CA ILE A 26 5.22 -9.87 -7.25
C ILE A 26 6.67 -9.94 -6.78
N TRP A 27 6.87 -10.15 -5.49
CA TRP A 27 8.21 -10.31 -4.94
C TRP A 27 8.23 -11.26 -3.75
N ASN A 28 9.43 -11.75 -3.48
CA ASN A 28 9.75 -12.49 -2.27
C ASN A 28 10.80 -11.73 -1.46
N THR A 29 10.68 -11.74 -0.14
CA THR A 29 11.76 -11.35 0.77
C THR A 29 12.33 -12.61 1.40
N LEU A 30 13.66 -12.77 1.34
CA LEU A 30 14.36 -13.90 1.95
C LEU A 30 14.47 -13.70 3.46
N THR A 31 14.73 -12.46 3.87
CA THR A 31 14.77 -12.03 5.27
C THR A 31 14.25 -10.61 5.40
N GLU A 32 13.62 -10.32 6.54
CA GLU A 32 13.16 -8.99 6.94
C GLU A 32 13.64 -8.72 8.36
N GLU A 33 14.04 -7.49 8.63
CA GLU A 33 14.36 -7.05 9.98
C GLU A 33 13.78 -5.66 10.21
N ASN A 34 12.99 -5.53 11.27
CA ASN A 34 12.34 -4.27 11.63
C ASN A 34 11.53 -3.66 10.47
N CYS A 35 11.03 -4.47 9.54
CA CYS A 35 10.27 -4.02 8.39
C CYS A 35 8.84 -3.65 8.78
N LYS A 36 8.41 -2.45 8.42
CA LYS A 36 7.05 -1.98 8.66
C LYS A 36 6.18 -2.20 7.43
N GLU A 37 6.63 -1.68 6.30
CA GLU A 37 5.84 -1.64 5.07
C GLU A 37 6.74 -1.54 3.84
N TYR A 38 6.17 -1.91 2.71
CA TYR A 38 6.76 -1.78 1.38
C TYR A 38 5.94 -0.80 0.56
N THR A 39 6.57 0.18 -0.06
CA THR A 39 5.94 1.04 -1.06
C THR A 39 6.41 0.60 -2.44
N VAL A 40 5.46 0.25 -3.30
CA VAL A 40 5.74 -0.02 -4.71
C VAL A 40 5.82 1.31 -5.43
N GLU A 41 6.95 1.59 -6.08
CA GLU A 41 7.18 2.82 -6.82
C GLU A 41 7.33 2.54 -8.31
N GLY A 42 6.68 3.35 -9.13
CA GLY A 42 6.72 3.28 -10.59
C GLY A 42 7.46 4.47 -11.19
N SER A 43 8.16 4.22 -12.31
CA SER A 43 8.85 5.24 -13.08
C SER A 43 8.71 5.02 -14.58
N MET A 44 8.58 6.11 -15.33
CA MET A 44 8.59 6.09 -16.81
C MET A 44 10.02 6.06 -17.36
N ASP A 45 10.98 6.65 -16.64
CA ASP A 45 12.33 6.95 -17.11
C ASP A 45 13.45 6.32 -16.26
N GLY A 46 13.07 5.61 -15.18
CA GLY A 46 13.98 5.02 -14.21
C GLY A 46 14.65 6.04 -13.28
N LYS A 47 14.25 7.31 -13.33
CA LYS A 47 14.85 8.43 -12.57
C LYS A 47 13.84 9.12 -11.66
N ASN A 48 12.65 9.38 -12.19
CA ASN A 48 11.54 9.99 -11.47
C ASN A 48 10.58 8.91 -11.00
N TRP A 49 10.42 8.79 -9.67
CA TRP A 49 9.66 7.71 -9.04
C TRP A 49 8.41 8.26 -8.38
N LYS A 50 7.29 7.55 -8.57
CA LYS A 50 6.00 7.87 -7.95
C LYS A 50 5.50 6.65 -7.17
N ALA A 51 4.94 6.86 -5.98
CA ALA A 51 4.33 5.79 -5.21
C ALA A 51 3.05 5.30 -5.88
N LEU A 52 2.95 3.99 -6.09
CA LEU A 52 1.76 3.32 -6.64
C LEU A 52 0.85 2.79 -5.53
N GLY A 53 1.44 2.40 -4.40
CA GLY A 53 0.72 1.90 -3.25
C GLY A 53 1.65 1.27 -2.22
N THR A 54 1.06 0.89 -1.08
CA THR A 54 1.79 0.35 0.07
C THR A 54 1.25 -1.02 0.44
N VAL A 55 2.14 -1.93 0.79
CA VAL A 55 1.86 -3.28 1.29
C VAL A 55 2.52 -3.44 2.66
N LEU A 56 1.73 -3.76 3.69
CA LEU A 56 2.26 -3.98 5.04
C LEU A 56 3.17 -5.23 5.06
N SER A 57 4.21 -5.21 5.89
CA SER A 57 5.01 -6.42 6.12
C SER A 57 4.12 -7.53 6.68
N LYS A 58 4.32 -8.75 6.17
CA LYS A 58 3.72 -9.98 6.68
C LYS A 58 4.51 -10.58 7.84
N ALA A 59 5.72 -10.09 8.10
CA ALA A 59 6.56 -10.56 9.20
C ALA A 59 5.97 -10.16 10.55
N LYS A 60 5.85 -11.13 11.45
CA LYS A 60 5.35 -10.89 12.80
C LYS A 60 6.34 -10.01 13.56
N GLY A 61 5.91 -8.81 13.96
CA GLY A 61 6.80 -7.83 14.60
C GLY A 61 7.83 -7.21 13.66
N GLY A 62 7.63 -7.32 12.34
CA GLY A 62 8.52 -6.76 11.33
C GLY A 62 9.80 -7.54 11.05
N THR A 63 9.99 -8.70 11.68
CA THR A 63 11.19 -9.52 11.47
C THR A 63 10.81 -10.92 11.01
N SER A 64 11.46 -11.39 9.94
CA SER A 64 11.31 -12.74 9.41
C SER A 64 12.66 -13.27 8.95
N THR A 65 13.00 -14.48 9.38
CA THR A 65 14.16 -15.23 8.88
C THR A 65 13.77 -16.27 7.82
N THR A 66 12.48 -16.38 7.52
CA THR A 66 11.93 -17.27 6.49
C THR A 66 11.39 -16.46 5.32
N PRO A 67 11.41 -17.01 4.09
CA PRO A 67 10.90 -16.31 2.94
C PRO A 67 9.42 -15.91 3.07
N LEU A 68 9.08 -14.70 2.63
CA LEU A 68 7.71 -14.20 2.59
C LEU A 68 7.38 -13.68 1.19
N ASP A 69 6.26 -14.15 0.66
CA ASP A 69 5.76 -13.75 -0.66
C ASP A 69 4.80 -12.57 -0.55
N TYR A 70 4.89 -11.66 -1.50
CA TYR A 70 4.08 -10.45 -1.57
C TYR A 70 3.59 -10.20 -2.98
N GLU A 71 2.46 -9.52 -3.06
CA GLU A 71 1.82 -9.12 -4.31
C GLU A 71 1.21 -7.74 -4.14
N PHE A 72 1.30 -6.96 -5.20
CA PHE A 72 0.64 -5.67 -5.35
C PHE A 72 -0.02 -5.60 -6.73
N SER A 73 -1.23 -5.03 -6.78
CA SER A 73 -1.88 -4.66 -8.02
C SER A 73 -2.57 -3.30 -7.92
N THR A 74 -2.54 -2.54 -9.02
CA THR A 74 -3.10 -1.17 -9.06
C THR A 74 -4.62 -1.11 -8.87
N GLY A 75 -5.32 -2.25 -8.93
CA GLY A 75 -6.77 -2.33 -8.75
C GLY A 75 -7.26 -2.65 -7.34
N ALA A 76 -6.38 -3.09 -6.42
CA ALA A 76 -6.81 -3.60 -5.11
C ALA A 76 -7.18 -2.51 -4.09
N GLY A 77 -6.61 -1.30 -4.21
CA GLY A 77 -6.76 -0.22 -3.21
C GLY A 77 -8.13 0.46 -3.18
N ALA A 78 -8.84 0.52 -4.30
CA ALA A 78 -10.10 1.27 -4.41
C ALA A 78 -11.28 0.61 -3.67
N LEU A 79 -11.26 -0.72 -3.52
CA LEU A 79 -12.37 -1.46 -2.91
C LEU A 79 -12.42 -1.35 -1.37
N ALA A 80 -11.29 -1.11 -0.71
CA ALA A 80 -11.22 -1.05 0.75
C ALA A 80 -11.86 0.21 1.34
N VAL A 81 -11.85 1.34 0.61
CA VAL A 81 -12.36 2.63 1.09
C VAL A 81 -13.88 2.74 0.90
N ALA A 82 -14.46 2.06 -0.10
CA ALA A 82 -15.89 2.08 -0.36
C ALA A 82 -16.73 1.32 0.70
N GLY A 83 -16.14 0.37 1.43
CA GLY A 83 -16.84 -0.48 2.39
C GLY A 83 -17.20 0.18 3.73
N MET A 84 -16.42 1.16 4.19
CA MET A 84 -16.62 1.77 5.51
C MET A 84 -17.81 2.73 5.57
N GLY A 85 -18.17 3.38 4.45
CA GLY A 85 -19.34 4.26 4.38
C GLY A 85 -20.69 3.51 4.42
N LEU A 86 -20.76 2.34 3.79
CA LEU A 86 -21.98 1.53 3.70
C LEU A 86 -22.34 0.87 5.03
N ALA A 87 -21.36 0.45 5.84
CA ALA A 87 -21.60 -0.16 7.14
C ALA A 87 -22.31 0.79 8.13
N ALA A 88 -21.96 2.09 8.12
CA ALA A 88 -22.62 3.09 8.96
C ALA A 88 -24.09 3.34 8.54
N LEU A 89 -24.37 3.32 7.23
CA LEU A 89 -25.72 3.51 6.69
C LEU A 89 -26.63 2.31 6.98
N LEU A 90 -26.08 1.08 6.98
CA LEU A 90 -26.81 -0.16 7.29
C LEU A 90 -27.22 -0.29 8.76
N LEU A 91 -26.60 0.45 9.68
CA LEU A 91 -26.91 0.43 11.12
C LEU A 91 -27.99 1.46 11.53
N LEU A 92 -28.37 2.40 10.66
CA LEU A 92 -29.42 3.39 10.93
C LEU A 92 -30.80 2.80 11.33
N PRO A 93 -31.26 1.66 10.76
CA PRO A 93 -32.52 1.05 11.15
C PRO A 93 -32.50 0.45 12.57
N ALA A 94 -31.33 0.04 13.08
CA ALA A 94 -31.17 -0.59 14.39
C ALA A 94 -31.24 0.43 15.55
N VAL A 95 -31.13 1.72 15.26
CA VAL A 95 -31.16 2.79 16.26
C VAL A 95 -32.60 3.21 16.51
N ARG A 96 -33.11 3.01 17.73
CA ARG A 96 -34.51 3.27 18.09
C ARG A 96 -34.89 4.76 18.20
N GLY A 97 -33.93 5.65 18.47
CA GLY A 97 -34.20 7.07 18.75
C GLY A 97 -34.09 7.97 17.52
N ARG A 98 -35.14 8.75 17.20
CA ARG A 98 -35.16 9.68 16.04
C ARG A 98 -34.03 10.71 16.10
N SER A 99 -33.69 11.25 17.27
CA SER A 99 -32.58 12.21 17.45
C SER A 99 -31.19 11.55 17.34
N SER A 100 -31.05 10.31 17.81
CA SER A 100 -29.81 9.53 17.73
C SER A 100 -29.47 9.13 16.29
N ARG A 101 -30.49 8.86 15.45
CA ARG A 101 -30.29 8.64 14.00
C ARG A 101 -29.70 9.86 13.29
N TRP A 102 -30.18 11.07 13.63
CA TRP A 102 -29.64 12.32 13.07
C TRP A 102 -28.20 12.56 13.51
N LEU A 103 -27.88 12.31 14.79
CA LEU A 103 -26.50 12.42 15.29
C LEU A 103 -25.54 11.46 14.57
N LEU A 104 -25.95 10.21 14.34
CA LEU A 104 -25.15 9.22 13.60
C LEU A 104 -25.00 9.57 12.12
N ALA A 105 -26.04 10.09 11.48
CA ALA A 105 -25.98 10.56 10.09
C ALA A 105 -25.01 11.76 9.96
N VAL A 106 -25.07 12.73 10.88
CA VAL A 106 -24.15 13.87 10.89
C VAL A 106 -22.71 13.42 11.17
N ALA A 107 -22.50 12.52 12.12
CA ALA A 107 -21.18 11.96 12.41
C ALA A 107 -20.59 11.22 11.19
N ALA A 108 -21.40 10.44 10.47
CA ALA A 108 -20.98 9.76 9.25
C ALA A 108 -20.59 10.76 8.13
N VAL A 109 -21.29 11.88 8.00
CA VAL A 109 -20.93 12.93 7.02
C VAL A 109 -19.62 13.63 7.42
N LEU A 110 -19.41 13.89 8.71
CA LEU A 110 -18.20 14.53 9.21
C LEU A 110 -16.95 13.64 9.09
N THR A 111 -17.08 12.31 9.22
CA THR A 111 -15.95 11.39 9.00
C THR A 111 -15.54 11.30 7.54
N ILE A 112 -16.47 11.45 6.59
CA ILE A 112 -16.16 11.49 5.15
C ILE A 112 -15.37 12.77 4.80
N ALA A 113 -15.73 13.91 5.41
CA ALA A 113 -15.03 15.18 5.16
C ALA A 113 -13.59 15.21 5.71
N ALA A 114 -13.32 14.48 6.80
CA ALA A 114 -12.01 14.46 7.47
C ALA A 114 -10.93 13.62 6.75
N CYS A 115 -11.30 12.80 5.76
CA CYS A 115 -10.35 12.04 4.93
C CYS A 115 -9.82 12.80 3.70
N SER A 116 -9.89 14.14 3.70
CA SER A 116 -9.32 14.97 2.64
C SER A 116 -7.84 15.31 2.85
N LYS A 117 -7.05 14.45 3.50
CA LYS A 117 -5.59 14.53 3.33
C LYS A 117 -5.31 14.06 1.91
N LYS A 118 -5.02 15.01 1.01
CA LYS A 118 -4.44 14.74 -0.31
C LYS A 118 -3.30 13.73 -0.14
N MET A 119 -3.58 12.48 -0.44
CA MET A 119 -2.62 11.40 -0.35
C MET A 119 -2.34 10.98 -1.78
N THR A 120 -1.07 11.09 -2.13
CA THR A 120 -0.45 10.55 -3.34
C THR A 120 -0.69 11.37 -4.60
N ASP A 121 0.40 11.89 -5.18
CA ASP A 121 0.48 12.15 -6.61
C ASP A 121 0.27 10.81 -7.32
N GLU A 122 -1.00 10.45 -7.51
CA GLU A 122 -1.38 9.32 -8.33
C GLU A 122 -0.74 9.51 -9.71
N ILE A 123 -0.18 8.43 -10.25
CA ILE A 123 0.21 8.40 -11.65
C ILE A 123 -1.05 8.75 -12.44
N ALA A 124 -1.00 9.85 -13.21
CA ALA A 124 -2.14 10.33 -13.98
C ALA A 124 -2.72 9.17 -14.78
N ALA A 125 -4.05 9.03 -14.75
CA ALA A 125 -4.76 7.97 -15.47
C ALA A 125 -4.31 7.94 -16.94
N GLY A 126 -3.48 6.95 -17.29
CA GLY A 126 -2.90 6.78 -18.63
C GLY A 126 -1.37 6.61 -18.67
N GLU A 127 -0.64 7.05 -17.65
CA GLU A 127 0.82 6.83 -17.57
C GLU A 127 1.11 5.41 -17.03
N LYS A 128 1.72 4.55 -17.87
CA LYS A 128 2.08 3.18 -17.50
C LYS A 128 3.57 3.11 -17.13
N PRO A 129 3.96 2.95 -15.85
CA PRO A 129 5.37 2.82 -15.48
C PRO A 129 6.07 1.73 -16.29
N ALA A 130 7.25 2.08 -16.80
CA ALA A 130 8.15 1.17 -17.50
C ALA A 130 9.13 0.48 -16.53
N TYR A 131 9.32 1.06 -15.35
CA TYR A 131 10.23 0.57 -14.32
C TYR A 131 9.53 0.52 -12.97
N ILE A 132 9.89 -0.49 -12.18
CA ILE A 132 9.41 -0.68 -10.81
C ILE A 132 10.58 -0.86 -9.86
N ARG A 133 10.43 -0.32 -8.65
CA ARG A 133 11.25 -0.67 -7.49
C ARG A 133 10.37 -0.74 -6.25
N ILE A 134 10.87 -1.43 -5.24
CA ILE A 134 10.19 -1.59 -3.95
C ILE A 134 11.00 -0.83 -2.91
N ALA A 135 10.36 0.13 -2.25
CA ALA A 135 10.90 0.86 -1.12
C ALA A 135 10.46 0.17 0.17
N GLN A 136 11.39 -0.46 0.88
CA GLN A 136 11.16 -1.01 2.20
C GLN A 136 11.36 0.08 3.25
N LYS A 137 10.35 0.30 4.09
CA LYS A 137 10.43 1.21 5.23
C LYS A 137 10.53 0.41 6.53
N ASP A 138 11.51 0.73 7.35
CA ASP A 138 11.65 0.12 8.67
C ASP A 138 10.69 0.78 9.70
N ILE A 139 10.62 0.22 10.91
CA ILE A 139 9.86 0.78 12.02
C ILE A 139 10.37 2.16 12.49
N ASN A 140 11.62 2.49 12.18
CA ASN A 140 12.28 3.76 12.52
C ASN A 140 12.07 4.83 11.43
N GLY A 141 11.46 4.48 10.29
CA GLY A 141 11.24 5.35 9.14
C GLY A 141 12.36 5.37 8.09
N THR A 142 13.45 4.63 8.26
CA THR A 142 14.52 4.49 7.26
C THR A 142 13.98 3.75 6.04
N VAL A 143 14.35 4.21 4.85
CA VAL A 143 13.94 3.60 3.59
C VAL A 143 15.13 2.96 2.89
N SER A 144 14.96 1.70 2.48
CA SER A 144 15.88 0.96 1.62
C SER A 144 15.17 0.53 0.35
N TYR A 145 15.90 0.42 -0.76
CA TYR A 145 15.31 0.12 -2.06
C TYR A 145 15.75 -1.25 -2.59
N SER A 146 14.84 -1.92 -3.27
CA SER A 146 15.16 -3.08 -4.10
C SER A 146 15.97 -2.67 -5.33
N LYS A 147 16.40 -3.68 -6.10
CA LYS A 147 16.81 -3.46 -7.49
C LYS A 147 15.65 -2.90 -8.31
N VAL A 148 15.99 -2.10 -9.32
CA VAL A 148 15.05 -1.62 -10.34
C VAL A 148 14.83 -2.72 -11.37
N ILE A 149 13.57 -3.02 -11.68
CA ILE A 149 13.19 -3.96 -12.74
C ILE A 149 12.38 -3.24 -13.81
N LYS A 150 12.41 -3.79 -15.04
CA LYS A 150 11.52 -3.35 -16.12
C LYS A 150 10.18 -4.06 -15.99
N VAL A 151 9.11 -3.37 -16.36
CA VAL A 151 7.78 -3.96 -16.44
C VAL A 151 7.63 -4.67 -17.78
N GLU A 152 7.26 -5.94 -17.73
CA GLU A 152 7.03 -6.75 -18.91
C GLU A 152 5.57 -6.64 -19.39
N LYS A 153 5.34 -7.02 -20.65
CA LYS A 153 3.99 -7.30 -21.14
C LYS A 153 3.78 -8.79 -20.95
N GLU A 154 2.67 -9.18 -20.35
CA GLU A 154 2.27 -10.60 -20.35
C GLU A 154 1.99 -11.08 -21.78
#